data_AF-A0A1E5T4N4-F1
#
_entry.id   AF-A0A1E5T4N4-F1
#
_cell.length_a   1.000
_cell.length_b   1.000
_cell.length_c   1.000
_cell.angle_alpha   90.00
_cell.angle_beta   90.00
_cell.angle_gamma   90.00
#
_symmetry.space_group_name_H-M   'P 1'
#
loop_
_entity.id
_entity.type
_entity.pdbx_description
1 polymer ?
#
loop_
_entity_poly.entity_id
_entity_poly.type
_entity_poly.pdbx_seq_one_letter_code
_entity_poly.pdbx_strand_id
1 'polypeptide(L)'
;MDLDQHPGKKIKWIIEHFENGNTAAFARKVSLKAPTVDAYLRENTKPGYDAIQGILRAYPEINIHWFILNQGPIKRELSDTELDALEENHRLRTGIQELYELYVEGNKEA
;
A
#
# COMPACT_ATOMS: atom_id res chain seq x y z
N MET A 1 -12.59 -1.65 -17.80
CA MET A 1 -12.61 -0.17 -17.60
C MET A 1 -11.23 0.31 -18.03
N ASP A 2 -11.12 0.90 -19.21
CA ASP A 2 -9.89 1.59 -19.62
C ASP A 2 -9.76 2.83 -18.75
N LEU A 3 -9.05 2.70 -17.63
CA LEU A 3 -8.59 3.86 -16.88
C LEU A 3 -7.62 4.61 -17.79
N ASP A 4 -8.00 5.83 -18.15
CA ASP A 4 -7.09 6.80 -18.76
C ASP A 4 -5.76 6.79 -17.99
N GLN A 5 -4.67 6.64 -18.74
CA GLN A 5 -3.33 6.36 -18.23
C GLN A 5 -2.70 7.55 -17.51
N HIS A 6 -3.36 8.72 -17.51
CA HIS A 6 -2.86 9.88 -16.82
C HIS A 6 -2.74 9.63 -15.29
N PRO A 7 -1.59 9.93 -14.65
CA PRO A 7 -1.39 9.71 -13.21
C PRO A 7 -2.46 10.36 -12.32
N GLY A 8 -2.98 11.53 -12.74
CA GLY A 8 -4.08 12.21 -12.03
C GLY A 8 -5.36 11.37 -11.93
N LYS A 9 -5.71 10.63 -13.00
CA LYS A 9 -6.87 9.74 -13.01
C LYS A 9 -6.65 8.53 -12.11
N LYS A 10 -5.44 7.98 -12.09
CA LYS A 10 -5.06 6.90 -11.17
C LYS A 10 -5.11 7.36 -9.72
N ILE A 11 -4.61 8.56 -9.41
CA ILE A 11 -4.72 9.16 -8.08
C ILE A 11 -6.18 9.33 -7.69
N LYS A 12 -7.04 9.81 -8.60
CA LYS A 12 -8.49 9.91 -8.37
C LYS A 12 -9.10 8.54 -8.04
N TRP A 13 -8.76 7.50 -8.80
CA TRP A 13 -9.21 6.14 -8.54
C TRP A 13 -8.78 5.65 -7.15
N ILE A 14 -7.54 5.90 -6.75
CA ILE A 14 -7.04 5.55 -5.40
C ILE A 14 -7.88 6.24 -4.32
N ILE A 15 -8.13 7.55 -4.48
CA ILE A 15 -8.94 8.33 -3.53
C ILE A 15 -10.37 7.75 -3.42
N GLU A 16 -10.99 7.41 -4.55
CA GLU A 16 -12.33 6.82 -4.58
C GLU A 16 -12.38 5.46 -3.89
N HIS A 17 -11.37 4.60 -4.09
CA HIS A 17 -11.41 3.21 -3.64
C HIS A 17 -10.87 2.99 -2.23
N PHE A 18 -9.86 3.74 -1.81
CA PHE A 18 -9.21 3.54 -0.50
C PHE A 18 -9.59 4.60 0.53
N GLU A 19 -9.98 5.79 0.08
CA GLU A 19 -10.28 6.93 0.95
C GLU A 19 -11.74 7.37 0.85
N ASN A 20 -12.62 6.57 0.23
CA ASN A 20 -14.04 6.85 0.04
C ASN A 20 -14.32 8.21 -0.62
N GLY A 21 -13.49 8.60 -1.58
CA GLY A 21 -13.61 9.89 -2.27
C GLY A 21 -13.00 11.07 -1.49
N ASN A 22 -12.45 10.86 -0.29
CA ASN A 22 -11.94 11.92 0.56
C ASN A 22 -10.52 12.33 0.16
N THR A 23 -10.42 13.37 -0.66
CA THR A 23 -9.14 13.92 -1.14
C THR A 23 -8.25 14.44 0.00
N ALA A 24 -8.84 14.99 1.07
CA ALA A 24 -8.07 15.49 2.22
C ALA A 24 -7.47 14.34 3.05
N ALA A 25 -8.18 13.22 3.19
CA ALA A 25 -7.66 12.02 3.83
C ALA A 25 -6.46 11.47 3.05
N PHE A 26 -6.60 11.33 1.73
CA PHE A 26 -5.49 10.97 0.85
C PHE A 26 -4.30 11.90 1.04
N ALA A 27 -4.49 13.22 0.93
CA ALA A 27 -3.42 14.20 1.04
C ALA A 27 -2.63 14.06 2.34
N ARG A 28 -3.33 13.89 3.48
CA ARG A 28 -2.68 13.64 4.77
C ARG A 28 -1.91 12.32 4.80
N LYS A 29 -2.51 11.25 4.29
CA LYS A 29 -1.92 9.91 4.31
C LYS A 29 -0.63 9.80 3.48
N VAL A 30 -0.57 10.51 2.35
CA VAL A 30 0.63 10.56 1.49
C VAL A 30 1.55 11.74 1.80
N SER A 31 1.29 12.49 2.86
CA SER A 31 2.06 13.67 3.28
C SER A 31 2.19 14.77 2.20
N LEU A 32 1.15 14.97 1.40
CA LEU A 32 1.07 16.03 0.39
C LEU A 32 0.13 17.15 0.82
N LYS A 33 0.41 18.36 0.34
CA LYS A 33 -0.49 19.52 0.54
C LYS A 33 -1.71 19.40 -0.38
N ALA A 34 -2.88 19.83 0.09
CA ALA A 34 -4.12 19.79 -0.69
C ALA A 34 -4.00 20.45 -2.08
N PRO A 35 -3.37 21.63 -2.26
CA PRO A 35 -3.19 22.23 -3.59
C PRO A 35 -2.37 21.38 -4.56
N THR A 36 -1.39 20.63 -4.04
CA THR A 36 -0.57 19.71 -4.85
C THR A 36 -1.41 18.56 -5.38
N VAL A 37 -2.26 17.98 -4.52
CA VAL A 37 -3.18 16.92 -4.92
C VAL A 37 -4.20 17.45 -5.94
N ASP A 38 -4.76 18.64 -5.71
CA ASP A 38 -5.69 19.31 -6.63
C ASP A 38 -5.06 19.51 -8.02
N ALA A 39 -3.79 19.93 -8.08
CA ALA A 39 -3.06 20.11 -9.32
C ALA A 39 -2.85 18.79 -10.08
N TYR A 40 -2.63 17.67 -9.37
CA TYR A 40 -2.56 16.35 -9.98
C TYR A 40 -3.92 15.89 -10.52
N LEU A 41 -5.00 16.11 -9.78
CA LEU A 41 -6.36 15.71 -10.17
C LEU A 41 -6.89 16.50 -11.38
N ARG A 42 -6.49 17.77 -11.50
CA ARG A 42 -6.77 18.60 -12.69
C ARG A 42 -5.80 18.36 -13.85
N GLU A 43 -4.82 17.48 -13.67
CA GLU A 43 -3.84 17.12 -14.69
C GLU A 43 -2.91 18.27 -15.10
N ASN A 44 -2.86 19.34 -14.30
CA ASN A 44 -1.98 20.49 -14.51
C ASN A 44 -0.51 20.12 -14.26
N THR A 45 -0.27 19.16 -13.36
CA THR A 45 1.06 18.71 -12.96
C THR A 45 1.08 17.20 -12.81
N LYS A 46 2.22 16.58 -13.11
CA LYS A 46 2.46 15.15 -12.84
C LYS A 46 3.14 14.97 -11.47
N PRO A 47 2.82 13.90 -10.72
CA PRO A 47 3.50 13.60 -9.48
C PRO A 47 4.98 13.34 -9.74
N GLY A 48 5.84 14.04 -8.98
CA GLY A 48 7.28 13.78 -8.96
C GLY A 48 7.63 12.52 -8.16
N TYR A 49 8.91 12.18 -8.12
CA TYR A 49 9.43 10.97 -7.44
C TYR A 49 8.96 10.86 -5.98
N ASP A 50 9.12 11.92 -5.18
CA ASP A 50 8.74 11.90 -3.75
C ASP A 50 7.24 11.65 -3.55
N ALA A 51 6.41 12.26 -4.40
CA ALA A 51 4.96 12.04 -4.38
C ALA A 51 4.60 10.60 -4.75
N ILE A 52 5.24 10.03 -5.77
CA ILE A 52 5.06 8.63 -6.16
C ILE A 52 5.48 7.69 -5.03
N GLN A 53 6.63 7.93 -4.40
CA GLN A 53 7.07 7.13 -3.25
C GLN A 53 6.10 7.22 -2.08
N GLY A 54 5.61 8.42 -1.76
CA GLY A 54 4.61 8.62 -0.70
C GLY A 54 3.33 7.85 -0.95
N ILE A 55 2.85 7.86 -2.20
CA ILE A 55 1.67 7.09 -2.63
C ILE A 55 1.94 5.58 -2.47
N LEU A 56 3.02 5.04 -3.04
CA LEU A 56 3.27 3.60 -3.01
C LEU A 56 3.55 3.06 -1.60
N ARG A 57 4.11 3.88 -0.70
CA ARG A 57 4.27 3.51 0.71
C ARG A 57 2.94 3.50 1.46
N ALA A 58 2.04 4.43 1.14
CA ALA A 58 0.73 4.54 1.77
C ALA A 58 -0.27 3.48 1.28
N TYR A 59 -0.07 2.95 0.07
CA TYR A 59 -0.92 1.97 -0.59
C TYR A 59 -0.06 0.83 -1.17
N PRO A 60 0.57 -0.01 -0.32
CA PRO A 60 1.47 -1.08 -0.76
C PRO A 60 0.81 -2.16 -1.63
N GLU A 61 -0.52 -2.25 -1.58
CA GLU A 61 -1.36 -3.10 -2.42
C GLU A 61 -1.44 -2.65 -3.89
N ILE A 62 -0.97 -1.45 -4.22
CA ILE A 62 -0.96 -0.95 -5.59
C ILE A 62 0.29 -1.44 -6.32
N ASN A 63 0.08 -1.97 -7.52
CA ASN A 63 1.16 -2.35 -8.42
C ASN A 63 1.85 -1.10 -8.98
N ILE A 64 3.16 -1.00 -8.74
CA ILE A 64 4.00 0.08 -9.26
C ILE A 64 4.03 0.12 -10.79
N HIS A 65 4.03 -1.03 -11.46
CA HIS A 65 4.03 -1.11 -12.92
C HIS A 65 2.73 -0.57 -13.49
N TRP A 66 1.60 -0.85 -12.81
CA TRP A 66 0.33 -0.28 -13.21
C TRP A 66 0.36 1.23 -13.04
N PHE A 67 0.85 1.73 -11.90
CA PHE A 67 0.82 3.15 -11.60
C PHE A 67 1.74 3.96 -12.53
N ILE A 68 2.99 3.54 -12.71
CA ILE A 68 4.04 4.30 -13.40
C ILE A 68 4.16 3.90 -14.88
N LEU A 69 4.14 2.60 -15.19
CA LEU A 69 4.43 2.09 -16.54
C LEU A 69 3.18 1.83 -17.38
N ASN A 70 1.98 1.98 -16.80
CA ASN A 70 0.71 1.64 -17.45
C ASN A 70 0.61 0.14 -17.81
N GLN A 71 1.25 -0.72 -17.02
CA GLN A 71 1.37 -2.15 -17.30
C GLN A 71 0.91 -3.00 -16.12
N GLY A 72 0.29 -4.13 -16.43
CA GLY A 72 -0.14 -5.09 -15.42
C GLY A 72 -1.40 -4.66 -14.65
N PRO A 73 -1.82 -5.50 -13.69
CA PRO A 73 -3.03 -5.27 -12.90
C PRO A 73 -2.86 -4.15 -11.88
N ILE A 74 -3.97 -3.53 -11.48
CA ILE A 74 -3.98 -2.45 -10.46
C ILE A 74 -3.44 -2.95 -9.12
N LYS A 75 -3.91 -4.12 -8.68
CA LYS A 75 -3.46 -4.75 -7.45
C LYS A 75 -2.12 -5.41 -7.68
N ARG A 76 -1.23 -5.24 -6.70
CA ARG A 76 0.01 -6.00 -6.62
C ARG A 76 -0.33 -7.44 -6.27
N GLU A 77 0.21 -8.35 -7.08
CA GLU A 77 0.24 -9.77 -6.76
C GLU A 77 1.57 -10.06 -6.06
N LEU A 78 1.51 -10.87 -5.00
CA LEU A 78 2.72 -11.35 -4.35
C LEU A 78 3.32 -12.45 -5.23
N SER A 79 4.63 -12.42 -5.41
CA SER A 79 5.35 -13.53 -6.02
C SER A 79 5.35 -14.74 -5.09
N ASP A 80 5.54 -15.94 -5.66
CA ASP A 80 5.69 -17.19 -4.89
C ASP A 80 6.77 -17.05 -3.80
N THR A 81 7.90 -16.41 -4.12
CA THR A 81 8.98 -16.16 -3.15
C THR A 81 8.54 -15.26 -1.99
N GLU A 82 7.70 -14.26 -2.24
CA GLU A 82 7.17 -13.40 -1.17
C GLU A 82 6.13 -14.13 -0.33
N LEU A 83 5.32 -15.00 -0.95
CA LEU A 83 4.37 -15.86 -0.27
C LEU A 83 5.10 -16.85 0.65
N ASP A 84 6.11 -17.55 0.12
CA ASP A 84 6.96 -18.46 0.90
C ASP A 84 7.59 -17.75 2.10
N ALA A 85 8.10 -16.53 1.90
CA ALA A 85 8.67 -15.74 2.98
C ALA A 85 7.64 -15.33 4.04
N LEU A 86 6.40 -15.04 3.64
CA LEU A 86 5.30 -14.73 4.57
C LEU A 86 4.87 -15.98 5.36
N GLU A 87 4.79 -17.13 4.71
CA GLU A 87 4.47 -18.41 5.35
C GLU A 87 5.53 -18.80 6.37
N GLU A 88 6.81 -18.65 6.02
CA GLU A 88 7.93 -18.88 6.93
C GLU A 88 7.86 -17.96 8.17
N ASN A 89 7.65 -16.66 7.95
CA ASN A 89 7.52 -15.70 9.05
C ASN A 89 6.33 -16.03 9.97
N HIS A 90 5.21 -16.46 9.39
CA HIS A 90 4.05 -16.89 10.16
C HIS A 90 4.40 -18.10 11.03
N ARG A 91 5.00 -19.14 10.45
CA ARG A 91 5.44 -20.35 11.17
C ARG A 91 6.36 -20.01 12.34
N LEU A 92 7.34 -19.13 12.13
CA LEU A 92 8.28 -18.71 13.17
C LEU A 92 7.57 -17.99 14.32
N ARG A 93 6.62 -17.09 14.02
CA ARG A 93 5.85 -16.37 15.05
C ARG A 93 5.01 -17.31 15.90
N THR A 94 4.33 -18.27 15.27
CA THR A 94 3.54 -19.28 15.99
C THR A 94 4.42 -20.13 16.89
N GLY A 95 5.56 -20.64 16.39
CA GLY A 95 6.47 -21.44 17.21
C GLY A 95 7.06 -20.65 18.39
N ILE A 96 7.38 -19.37 18.21
CA ILE A 96 7.82 -18.50 19.31
C ILE A 96 6.72 -18.37 20.37
N GLN A 97 5.47 -18.13 19.96
CA GLN A 97 4.33 -18.01 20.86
C GLN A 97 4.13 -19.28 21.71
N GLU A 98 4.15 -20.46 21.07
CA GLU A 98 4.01 -21.75 21.75
C GLU A 98 5.11 -22.00 22.78
N LEU A 99 6.36 -21.65 22.44
CA LEU A 99 7.48 -21.74 23.38
C LEU A 99 7.31 -20.79 24.57
N TYR A 100 6.84 -19.56 24.35
CA TYR A 100 6.55 -18.62 25.43
C TYR A 100 5.50 -19.17 26.40
N GLU A 101 4.40 -19.72 25.88
CA GLU A 101 3.34 -20.32 26.71
C GLU A 101 3.88 -21.49 27.54
N LEU A 102 4.64 -22.40 26.92
CA LEU A 102 5.21 -23.56 27.60
C LEU A 102 6.17 -23.18 28.75
N TYR A 103 7.05 -22.21 28.52
CA TYR A 103 8.16 -21.91 29.44
C TYR A 103 7.90 -20.76 30.41
N VAL A 104 6.98 -19.85 30.10
CA VAL A 104 6.68 -18.69 30.95
C VAL A 104 5.38 -18.87 31.73
N GLU A 105 4.36 -19.50 31.14
CA GLU A 105 3.09 -19.75 31.84
C GLU A 105 3.12 -21.09 32.58
N GLY A 106 3.71 -22.13 31.98
CA GLY A 106 3.89 -23.43 32.64
C GLY A 106 4.76 -23.38 33.92
N ASN A 107 5.59 -22.36 34.08
CA ASN A 107 6.42 -22.14 35.28
C ASN A 107 5.73 -21.33 36.39
N LYS A 108 4.50 -20.84 36.19
CA LYS A 108 3.75 -20.10 37.22
C LYS A 108 2.93 -21.02 38.13
N GLU A 109 2.76 -22.29 37.77
CA GLU A 109 1.96 -23.28 38.51
C GLU A 109 2.79 -24.41 39.16
N ALA A 110 4.13 -24.33 39.10
CA ALA A 110 5.07 -25.26 39.75
C ALA A 110 5.81 -24.58 40.89
#